data_AF-U7UKW8-F1
#
_entry.id   AF-U7UKW8-F1
#
_cell.length_a   1.000
_cell.length_b   1.000
_cell.length_c   1.000
_cell.angle_alpha   90.00
_cell.angle_beta   90.00
_cell.angle_gamma   90.00
#
_symmetry.space_group_name_H-M   'P 1'
#
loop_
_entity.id
_entity.type
_entity.pdbx_description
1 polymer ?
#
loop_
_entity_poly.entity_id
_entity_poly.type
_entity_poly.pdbx_seq_one_letter_code
_entity_poly.pdbx_strand_id
1 'polypeptide(L)'
;MIAQANESQRILRLEKNENLLARFIDDLFKAGEEFTKTDSYFDLQKNLFEKVIAGLKKGTYYLEIMAYDSAKDQLMAIAKKNNMQIILIDMDKSQIGGFKISDIEKTYKIDCSLKTKIEDSKYEIGKMFYFELEEVGN
;
A
#
# COMPACT_ATOMS: atom_id res chain seq x y z
N MET A 1 -33.01 -31.87 3.85
CA MET A 1 -32.14 -32.20 2.69
C MET A 1 -31.94 -31.01 1.75
N ILE A 2 -32.99 -30.39 1.19
CA ILE A 2 -32.83 -29.24 0.26
C ILE A 2 -32.13 -28.03 0.91
N ALA A 3 -32.50 -27.66 2.15
CA ALA A 3 -31.86 -26.54 2.86
C ALA A 3 -30.35 -26.77 3.15
N GLN A 4 -29.95 -27.99 3.47
CA GLN A 4 -28.54 -28.35 3.67
C GLN A 4 -27.74 -28.34 2.37
N ALA A 5 -28.35 -28.79 1.26
CA ALA A 5 -27.73 -28.75 -0.06
C ALA A 5 -27.50 -27.30 -0.53
N ASN A 6 -28.50 -26.42 -0.35
CA ASN A 6 -28.38 -25.00 -0.68
C ASN A 6 -27.32 -24.30 0.17
N GLU A 7 -27.26 -24.58 1.48
CA GLU A 7 -26.23 -23.98 2.35
C GLU A 7 -24.82 -24.48 1.99
N SER A 8 -24.66 -25.75 1.65
CA SER A 8 -23.36 -26.30 1.22
C SER A 8 -22.87 -25.66 -0.08
N GLN A 9 -23.79 -25.41 -1.04
CA GLN A 9 -23.45 -24.70 -2.28
C GLN A 9 -23.08 -23.24 -2.01
N ARG A 10 -23.78 -22.58 -1.08
CA ARG A 10 -23.46 -21.21 -0.68
C ARG A 10 -22.06 -21.11 -0.08
N ILE A 11 -21.71 -22.02 0.84
CA ILE A 11 -20.38 -22.08 1.46
C ILE A 11 -19.30 -22.29 0.40
N LEU A 12 -19.48 -23.27 -0.49
CA LEU A 12 -18.51 -23.55 -1.56
C LEU A 12 -18.27 -22.35 -2.48
N ARG A 13 -19.32 -21.57 -2.78
CA ARG A 13 -19.21 -20.34 -3.58
C ARG A 13 -18.42 -19.27 -2.84
N LEU A 14 -18.70 -19.07 -1.55
CA LEU A 14 -17.97 -18.10 -0.71
C LEU A 14 -16.48 -18.45 -0.64
N GLU A 15 -16.14 -19.72 -0.41
CA GLU A 15 -14.75 -20.19 -0.39
C GLU A 15 -14.05 -19.95 -1.73
N LYS A 16 -14.73 -20.20 -2.85
CA LYS A 16 -14.16 -19.93 -4.18
C LYS A 16 -13.90 -18.44 -4.39
N ASN A 17 -14.82 -17.58 -3.95
CA ASN A 17 -14.68 -16.13 -4.06
C ASN A 17 -13.52 -15.60 -3.19
N GLU A 18 -13.40 -16.08 -1.96
CA GLU A 18 -12.29 -15.73 -1.07
C GLU A 18 -10.94 -16.15 -1.66
N ASN A 19 -10.86 -17.34 -2.25
CA ASN A 19 -9.66 -17.83 -2.92
C ASN A 19 -9.29 -16.99 -4.15
N LEU A 20 -10.27 -16.57 -4.93
CA LEU A 20 -10.04 -15.71 -6.10
C LEU A 20 -9.53 -14.33 -5.67
N LEU A 21 -10.16 -13.74 -4.64
CA LEU A 21 -9.73 -12.47 -4.06
C LEU A 21 -8.29 -12.56 -3.52
N ALA A 22 -7.97 -13.63 -2.77
CA ALA A 22 -6.62 -13.82 -2.23
C ALA A 22 -5.56 -13.84 -3.35
N ARG A 23 -5.80 -14.60 -4.42
CA ARG A 23 -4.89 -14.66 -5.59
C ARG A 23 -4.74 -13.30 -6.27
N PHE A 24 -5.85 -12.58 -6.43
CA PHE A 24 -5.82 -11.25 -7.04
C PHE A 24 -4.98 -10.26 -6.21
N ILE A 25 -5.13 -10.28 -4.89
CA ILE A 25 -4.32 -9.45 -3.98
C ILE A 25 -2.83 -9.83 -4.07
N ASP A 26 -2.51 -11.12 -4.12
CA ASP A 26 -1.12 -11.58 -4.30
C ASP A 26 -0.53 -11.10 -5.63
N ASP A 27 -1.31 -11.11 -6.71
CA ASP A 27 -0.87 -10.63 -8.02
C ASP A 27 -0.71 -9.11 -8.03
N LEU A 28 -1.54 -8.36 -7.31
CA LEU A 28 -1.35 -6.92 -7.09
C LEU A 28 -0.06 -6.62 -6.33
N PHE A 29 0.30 -7.42 -5.31
CA PHE A 29 1.58 -7.25 -4.61
C PHE A 29 2.76 -7.43 -5.55
N LYS A 30 2.77 -8.50 -6.37
CA LYS A 30 3.82 -8.73 -7.38
C LYS A 30 3.89 -7.59 -8.40
N ALA A 31 2.74 -7.14 -8.89
CA ALA A 31 2.68 -6.00 -9.81
C ALA A 31 3.21 -4.71 -9.15
N GLY A 32 2.92 -4.51 -7.87
CA GLY A 32 3.44 -3.40 -7.07
C GLY A 32 4.96 -3.46 -6.91
N GLU A 33 5.52 -4.64 -6.66
CA GLU A 33 6.97 -4.85 -6.59
C GLU A 33 7.66 -4.52 -7.92
N GLU A 34 7.14 -5.00 -9.05
CA GLU A 34 7.69 -4.66 -10.37
C GLU A 34 7.53 -3.16 -10.67
N PHE A 35 6.40 -2.56 -10.29
CA PHE A 35 6.17 -1.14 -10.44
C PHE A 35 7.23 -0.30 -9.72
N THR A 36 7.75 -0.74 -8.56
CA THR A 36 8.81 0.00 -7.83
C THR A 36 10.10 0.20 -8.62
N LYS A 37 10.30 -0.57 -9.68
CA LYS A 37 11.48 -0.49 -10.55
C LYS A 37 11.29 0.48 -11.71
N THR A 38 10.16 1.17 -11.80
CA THR A 38 9.80 2.05 -12.92
C THR A 38 9.98 3.53 -12.59
N ASP A 39 10.16 4.36 -13.61
CA ASP A 39 10.21 5.83 -13.45
C ASP A 39 8.86 6.39 -12.94
N SER A 40 7.75 5.76 -13.32
CA SER A 40 6.41 6.12 -12.83
C SER A 40 6.29 5.98 -11.31
N TYR A 41 6.95 4.98 -10.71
CA TYR A 41 7.01 4.86 -9.27
C TYR A 41 7.82 5.98 -8.63
N PHE A 42 8.97 6.31 -9.21
CA PHE A 42 9.80 7.43 -8.75
C PHE A 42 9.01 8.75 -8.74
N ASP A 43 8.30 9.07 -9.83
CA ASP A 43 7.45 10.25 -9.92
C ASP A 43 6.28 10.22 -8.92
N LEU A 44 5.67 9.05 -8.72
CA LEU A 44 4.63 8.88 -7.70
C LEU A 44 5.17 9.17 -6.30
N GLN A 45 6.31 8.57 -5.92
CA GLN A 45 6.92 8.77 -4.60
C GLN A 45 7.26 10.24 -4.36
N LYS A 46 7.88 10.88 -5.35
CA LYS A 46 8.19 12.31 -5.32
C LYS A 46 6.95 13.16 -5.05
N ASN A 47 5.91 12.98 -5.87
CA ASN A 47 4.68 13.76 -5.77
C ASN A 47 3.94 13.52 -4.45
N LEU A 48 3.93 12.28 -3.94
CA LEU A 48 3.36 11.96 -2.64
C LEU A 48 4.15 12.61 -1.51
N PHE A 49 5.48 12.52 -1.55
CA PHE A 49 6.34 13.08 -0.53
C PHE A 49 6.21 14.60 -0.46
N GLU A 50 6.21 15.29 -1.60
CA GLU A 50 5.99 16.75 -1.66
C GLU A 50 4.66 17.16 -1.02
N LYS A 51 3.58 16.42 -1.29
CA LYS A 51 2.27 16.67 -0.66
C LYS A 51 2.30 16.45 0.85
N VAL A 52 2.95 15.37 1.30
CA VAL A 52 3.04 15.02 2.72
C VAL A 52 3.81 16.11 3.48
N ILE A 53 5.02 16.44 3.04
CA ILE A 53 5.85 17.40 3.77
C ILE A 53 5.29 18.82 3.75
N ALA A 54 4.49 19.19 2.74
CA ALA A 54 3.83 20.50 2.69
C ALA A 54 2.86 20.71 3.87
N GLY A 55 2.32 19.62 4.44
CA GLY A 55 1.49 19.65 5.64
C GLY A 55 2.26 19.56 6.95
N LEU A 56 3.58 19.37 6.91
CA LEU A 56 4.40 19.15 8.11
C LEU A 56 5.08 20.46 8.56
N LYS A 57 5.26 20.59 9.88
CA LYS A 57 6.05 21.69 10.44
C LYS A 57 7.53 21.45 10.17
N LYS A 58 8.33 22.53 10.10
CA LYS A 58 9.79 22.40 10.07
C LYS A 58 10.28 21.66 11.33
N GLY A 59 11.28 20.80 11.17
CA GLY A 59 11.81 20.00 12.27
C GLY A 59 12.56 18.77 11.80
N THR A 60 12.73 17.82 12.73
CA THR A 60 13.41 16.55 12.50
C THR A 60 12.41 15.42 12.47
N TYR A 61 12.53 14.55 11.46
CA TYR A 61 11.60 13.46 11.18
C TYR A 61 12.35 12.18 10.88
N TYR A 62 11.73 11.05 11.20
CA TYR A 62 12.15 9.75 10.70
C TYR A 62 11.50 9.47 9.35
N LEU A 63 12.31 9.05 8.38
CA LEU A 63 11.83 8.56 7.09
C LEU A 63 12.18 7.08 6.98
N GLU A 64 11.15 6.24 7.05
CA GLU A 64 11.26 4.81 6.75
C GLU A 64 11.12 4.62 5.24
N ILE A 65 12.13 4.05 4.59
CA ILE A 65 12.14 3.75 3.15
C ILE A 65 13.02 2.52 2.90
N MET A 66 12.78 1.78 1.81
CA MET A 66 13.63 0.65 1.46
C MET A 66 15.06 1.15 1.19
N ALA A 67 16.07 0.45 1.70
CA ALA A 67 17.47 0.86 1.55
C ALA A 67 17.90 1.06 0.09
N TYR A 68 17.34 0.24 -0.80
CA TYR A 68 17.59 0.22 -2.24
C TYR A 68 16.58 1.04 -3.06
N ASP A 69 15.69 1.80 -2.43
CA ASP A 69 14.68 2.57 -3.14
C ASP A 69 15.32 3.67 -4.00
N SER A 70 14.97 3.71 -5.29
CA SER A 70 15.51 4.67 -6.25
C SER A 70 15.09 6.11 -5.97
N ALA A 71 13.97 6.33 -5.27
CA ALA A 71 13.46 7.66 -4.93
C ALA A 71 14.19 8.29 -3.72
N LYS A 72 14.90 7.49 -2.92
CA LYS A 72 15.47 7.90 -1.62
C LYS A 72 16.25 9.21 -1.68
N ASP A 73 17.19 9.35 -2.61
CA ASP A 73 18.06 10.53 -2.70
C ASP A 73 17.27 11.79 -3.08
N GLN A 74 16.25 11.64 -3.93
CA GLN A 74 15.36 12.74 -4.29
C GLN A 74 14.49 13.16 -3.11
N LEU A 75 13.92 12.22 -2.36
CA LEU A 75 13.12 12.53 -1.16
C LEU A 75 13.95 13.30 -0.13
N MET A 76 15.21 12.88 0.06
CA MET A 76 16.17 13.59 0.93
C MET A 76 16.44 15.03 0.44
N ALA A 77 16.62 15.22 -0.87
CA ALA A 77 16.83 16.54 -1.46
C ALA A 77 15.60 17.46 -1.25
N ILE A 78 14.40 16.90 -1.41
CA ILE A 78 13.14 17.62 -1.19
C ILE A 78 13.00 18.02 0.29
N ALA A 79 13.29 17.12 1.23
CA ALA A 79 13.22 17.42 2.65
C ALA A 79 14.20 18.55 3.05
N LYS A 80 15.44 18.48 2.52
CA LYS A 80 16.46 19.53 2.73
C LYS A 80 16.00 20.89 2.19
N LYS A 81 15.40 20.92 0.99
CA LYS A 81 14.84 22.16 0.39
C LYS A 81 13.74 22.77 1.28
N ASN A 82 13.03 21.95 2.04
CA ASN A 82 11.97 22.38 2.96
C ASN A 82 12.45 22.66 4.39
N ASN A 83 13.76 22.72 4.63
CA ASN A 83 14.37 22.91 5.96
C ASN A 83 13.95 21.83 6.97
N MET A 84 13.82 20.58 6.50
CA MET A 84 13.55 19.42 7.34
C MET A 84 14.82 18.59 7.49
N GLN A 85 15.09 18.14 8.70
CA GLN A 85 16.11 17.13 8.96
C GLN A 85 15.48 15.75 8.90
N ILE A 86 16.09 14.84 8.15
CA ILE A 86 15.60 13.47 8.01
C ILE A 86 16.59 12.50 8.64
N ILE A 87 16.08 11.62 9.49
CA ILE A 87 16.78 10.45 9.98
C ILE A 87 16.23 9.26 9.20
N LEU A 88 17.08 8.63 8.39
CA LEU A 88 16.68 7.45 7.60
C LEU A 88 16.58 6.22 8.49
N ILE A 89 15.51 5.46 8.28
CA ILE A 89 15.29 4.15 8.86
C ILE A 89 15.04 3.18 7.71
N ASP A 90 15.67 2.01 7.74
CA ASP A 90 15.38 0.97 6.78
C ASP A 90 13.98 0.41 7.02
N MET A 91 13.15 0.43 5.98
CA MET A 91 11.81 -0.14 6.03
C MET A 91 11.86 -1.67 6.10
N ASP A 92 10.91 -2.27 6.82
CA ASP A 92 10.78 -3.72 6.97
C ASP A 92 10.65 -4.45 5.61
N LYS A 93 11.30 -5.61 5.48
CA LYS A 93 11.35 -6.39 4.23
C LYS A 93 10.01 -6.98 3.80
N SER A 94 9.00 -7.02 4.67
CA SER A 94 7.64 -7.43 4.27
C SER A 94 6.89 -6.34 3.50
N GLN A 95 7.49 -5.14 3.37
CA GLN A 95 6.98 -4.04 2.56
C GLN A 95 7.51 -4.14 1.13
N ILE A 96 6.72 -3.66 0.19
CA ILE A 96 7.02 -3.72 -1.24
C ILE A 96 7.39 -2.36 -1.84
N GLY A 97 7.69 -1.36 -1.00
CA GLY A 97 8.01 0.01 -1.40
C GLY A 97 7.09 1.07 -0.81
N GLY A 98 7.35 2.31 -1.22
CA GLY A 98 6.82 3.53 -0.60
C GLY A 98 7.67 4.00 0.58
N PHE A 99 7.15 4.97 1.32
CA PHE A 99 7.79 5.50 2.51
C PHE A 99 6.81 5.65 3.67
N LYS A 100 7.34 5.77 4.89
CA LYS A 100 6.60 6.23 6.06
C LYS A 100 7.36 7.38 6.70
N ILE A 101 6.66 8.42 7.14
CA ILE A 101 7.29 9.54 7.83
C ILE A 101 6.66 9.71 9.21
N SER A 102 7.49 9.86 10.23
CA SER A 102 7.05 10.12 11.61
C SER A 102 7.85 11.24 12.23
N ASP A 103 7.24 11.96 13.16
CA ASP A 103 7.92 12.95 13.97
C ASP A 103 8.91 12.30 14.95
N ILE A 104 9.82 13.10 15.49
CA ILE A 104 10.85 12.60 16.42
C ILE A 104 10.26 12.00 17.70
N GLU A 105 9.14 12.53 18.18
CA GLU A 105 8.44 12.05 19.38
C GLU A 105 7.57 10.82 19.08
N LYS A 106 7.47 10.43 17.80
CA LYS A 106 6.62 9.33 17.29
C LYS A 106 5.16 9.49 17.71
N THR A 107 4.70 10.73 17.83
CA THR A 107 3.32 11.06 18.15
C THR A 107 2.39 10.83 16.98
N TYR A 108 2.89 10.92 15.75
CA TYR A 108 2.15 10.57 14.54
C TYR A 108 3.04 9.95 13.46
N LYS A 109 2.41 9.16 12.60
CA LYS A 109 3.04 8.53 11.45
C LYS A 109 2.12 8.62 10.25
N ILE A 110 2.66 9.06 9.13
CA ILE A 110 1.99 9.05 7.84
C ILE A 110 2.56 7.88 7.05
N ASP A 111 1.70 6.92 6.73
CA ASP A 111 2.06 5.71 5.98
C ASP A 111 1.71 5.90 4.49
N CYS A 112 2.74 5.91 3.64
CA CYS A 112 2.60 5.98 2.19
C CYS A 112 3.13 4.70 1.53
N SER A 113 3.23 3.59 2.27
CA SER A 113 3.68 2.30 1.72
C SER A 113 2.67 1.74 0.72
N LEU A 114 3.19 1.11 -0.34
CA LEU A 114 2.35 0.48 -1.36
C LEU A 114 1.56 -0.69 -0.78
N LYS A 115 2.16 -1.43 0.17
CA LYS A 115 1.49 -2.55 0.82
C LYS A 115 0.22 -2.12 1.56
N THR A 116 0.33 -1.10 2.41
CA THR A 116 -0.83 -0.57 3.14
C THR A 116 -1.90 -0.06 2.19
N LYS A 117 -1.54 0.60 1.08
CA LYS A 117 -2.52 1.01 0.07
C LYS A 117 -3.30 -0.15 -0.55
N ILE A 118 -2.62 -1.27 -0.85
CA ILE A 118 -3.27 -2.48 -1.38
C ILE A 118 -4.16 -3.11 -0.31
N GLU A 119 -3.67 -3.22 0.93
CA GLU A 119 -4.41 -3.79 2.05
C GLU A 119 -5.67 -2.98 2.39
N ASP A 120 -5.57 -1.65 2.43
CA ASP A 120 -6.71 -0.74 2.65
C ASP A 120 -7.75 -0.86 1.53
N SER A 121 -7.30 -1.12 0.30
CA SER A 121 -8.18 -1.31 -0.85
C SER A 121 -8.82 -2.70 -0.90
N LYS A 122 -8.33 -3.68 -0.12
CA LYS A 122 -8.80 -5.07 -0.14
C LYS A 122 -10.29 -5.19 0.10
N TYR A 123 -10.85 -4.37 0.99
CA TYR A 123 -12.28 -4.39 1.28
C TYR A 123 -13.11 -3.94 0.07
N GLU A 124 -12.75 -2.82 -0.57
CA GLU A 124 -13.46 -2.33 -1.75
C GLU A 124 -13.30 -3.27 -2.95
N ILE A 125 -12.10 -3.83 -3.14
CA ILE A 125 -11.86 -4.88 -4.15
C ILE A 125 -12.75 -6.10 -3.86
N GLY A 126 -12.84 -6.53 -2.60
CA GLY A 126 -13.70 -7.63 -2.18
C GLY A 126 -15.17 -7.40 -2.49
N LYS A 127 -15.69 -6.18 -2.26
CA LYS A 127 -17.05 -5.81 -2.66
C LYS A 127 -17.26 -5.92 -4.16
N MET A 128 -16.34 -5.39 -4.97
CA MET A 128 -16.43 -5.48 -6.43
C MET A 128 -16.50 -6.93 -6.90
N PHE A 129 -15.65 -7.79 -6.35
CA PHE A 129 -15.66 -9.23 -6.65
C PHE A 129 -16.97 -9.89 -6.25
N TYR A 130 -17.53 -9.54 -5.09
CA TYR A 130 -18.83 -10.05 -4.65
C TYR A 130 -19.93 -9.70 -5.67
N PHE A 131 -20.06 -8.43 -6.04
CA PHE A 131 -21.12 -7.98 -6.95
C PHE A 131 -20.97 -8.58 -8.36
N GLU A 132 -19.78 -8.51 -8.95
CA GLU A 132 -19.54 -9.01 -10.31
C GLU A 132 -19.79 -10.52 -10.40
N LEU A 133 -19.41 -11.28 -9.38
CA LEU A 133 -19.61 -12.73 -9.35
C LEU A 133 -21.03 -13.13 -8.95
N GLU A 134 -21.78 -12.26 -8.26
CA GLU A 134 -23.23 -12.43 -8.04
C GLU A 134 -24.01 -12.23 -9.35
N GLU A 135 -23.65 -11.23 -10.16
CA GLU A 135 -24.28 -10.95 -11.45
C GLU A 135 -24.04 -12.06 -12.49
N VAL A 136 -22.83 -12.63 -12.55
CA VAL A 136 -22.52 -13.73 -13.49
C VAL A 136 -23.17 -15.07 -13.10
N GLY A 137 -23.63 -15.19 -11.84
CA GLY A 137 -24.26 -16.40 -11.31
C GLY A 137 -25.79 -16.47 -11.43
N ASN A 138 -26.43 -15.43 -11.98
CA ASN A 138 -27.88 -15.35 -12.21
C ASN A 138 -28.22 -15.43 -13.70
#